data_AF-A0A651EA36-F1
#
_entry.id   AF-A0A651EA36-F1
#
_cell.length_a   1.000
_cell.length_b   1.000
_cell.length_c   1.000
_cell.angle_alpha   90.00
_cell.angle_beta   90.00
_cell.angle_gamma   90.00
#
_symmetry.space_group_name_H-M   'P 1'
#
loop_
_entity.id
_entity.type
_entity.pdbx_description
1 polymer ?
#
loop_
_entity_poly.entity_id
_entity_poly.type
_entity_poly.pdbx_seq_one_letter_code
_entity_poly.pdbx_strand_id
1 'polypeptide(L)'
;WLRLEHEVDAVARILLNSAYLFLGVVLTQIGKLGRLPFALSWWALSFPVAAVAVASLLFADRVGSVAHLWLGLGLWGLLLVIAAGLAARTLVAVARGEICKPE
;
A
#
# COMPACT_ATOMS: atom_id res chain seq x y z
N TRP A 1 13.10 -10.14 0.51
CA TRP A 1 13.50 -11.45 -0.03
C TRP A 1 14.03 -11.33 -1.45
N LEU A 2 13.20 -11.01 -2.45
CA LEU A 2 13.60 -10.92 -3.87
C LEU A 2 14.80 -9.99 -4.17
N ARG A 3 14.94 -8.90 -3.40
CA ARG A 3 16.09 -7.98 -3.48
C ARG A 3 17.40 -8.54 -2.89
N LEU A 4 17.32 -9.57 -2.06
CA LEU A 4 18.47 -10.23 -1.43
C LEU A 4 18.93 -11.41 -2.29
N GLU A 5 18.02 -12.31 -2.62
CA GLU A 5 18.32 -13.55 -3.36
C GLU A 5 18.39 -13.35 -4.88
N HIS A 6 17.71 -12.34 -5.43
CA HIS A 6 17.61 -12.13 -6.88
C HIS A 6 17.02 -13.30 -7.67
N GLU A 7 16.38 -14.28 -7.02
CA GLU A 7 15.61 -15.33 -7.67
C GLU A 7 14.16 -15.36 -7.15
N VAL A 8 13.27 -15.97 -7.95
CA VAL A 8 11.87 -16.19 -7.59
C VAL A 8 11.70 -17.63 -7.16
N ASP A 9 12.10 -17.89 -5.92
CA ASP A 9 12.02 -19.19 -5.27
C ASP A 9 10.64 -19.44 -4.61
N ALA A 10 10.49 -20.58 -3.93
CA ALA A 10 9.26 -20.92 -3.23
C ALA A 10 8.92 -19.90 -2.13
N VAL A 11 9.91 -19.37 -1.42
CA VAL A 11 9.72 -18.38 -0.37
C VAL A 11 9.19 -17.06 -0.95
N ALA A 12 9.74 -16.59 -2.07
CA ALA A 12 9.24 -15.42 -2.79
C ALA A 12 7.75 -15.55 -3.13
N ARG A 13 7.33 -16.72 -3.62
CA ARG A 13 5.93 -17.01 -3.96
C ARG A 13 5.03 -17.04 -2.72
N ILE A 14 5.47 -17.67 -1.64
CA ILE A 14 4.71 -17.72 -0.37
C ILE A 14 4.51 -16.30 0.17
N LEU A 15 5.58 -15.49 0.22
CA LEU A 15 5.51 -14.11 0.71
C LEU A 15 4.56 -13.26 -0.14
N LEU A 16 4.61 -13.40 -1.46
CA LEU A 16 3.73 -12.66 -2.37
C LEU A 16 2.25 -13.06 -2.17
N ASN A 17 1.96 -14.35 -2.06
CA ASN A 17 0.58 -14.81 -1.82
C ASN A 17 0.06 -14.38 -0.44
N SER A 18 0.90 -14.45 0.59
CA SER A 18 0.57 -13.92 1.92
C SER A 18 0.29 -12.42 1.89
N ALA A 19 1.04 -11.65 1.10
CA ALA A 19 0.80 -10.23 0.90
C ALA A 19 -0.56 -9.97 0.22
N TYR A 20 -0.93 -10.78 -0.79
CA TYR A 20 -2.26 -10.68 -1.41
C TYR A 20 -3.39 -11.06 -0.45
N LEU A 21 -3.22 -12.10 0.37
CA LEU A 21 -4.20 -12.47 1.39
C LEU A 21 -4.38 -11.35 2.41
N PHE A 22 -3.28 -10.79 2.92
CA PHE A 22 -3.32 -9.66 3.84
C PHE A 22 -4.04 -8.45 3.22
N LEU A 23 -3.71 -8.11 1.98
CA LEU A 23 -4.39 -7.04 1.25
C LEU A 23 -5.88 -7.33 1.10
N GLY A 24 -6.26 -8.55 0.75
CA GLY A 24 -7.66 -8.98 0.67
C GLY A 24 -8.40 -8.79 1.99
N VAL A 25 -7.79 -9.16 3.12
CA VAL A 25 -8.35 -8.92 4.46
C VAL A 25 -8.51 -7.42 4.74
N VAL A 26 -7.49 -6.61 4.45
CA VAL A 26 -7.57 -5.14 4.62
C VAL A 26 -8.70 -4.54 3.79
N LEU A 27 -8.90 -5.02 2.55
CA LEU A 27 -9.97 -4.56 1.67
C LEU A 27 -11.35 -4.84 2.26
N THR A 28 -11.56 -5.95 2.97
CA THR A 28 -12.84 -6.19 3.67
C THR A 28 -13.10 -5.19 4.79
N GLN A 29 -12.06 -4.58 5.34
CA GLN A 29 -12.15 -3.60 6.42
C GLN A 29 -12.13 -2.15 5.94
N ILE A 30 -12.01 -1.91 4.63
CA ILE A 30 -11.85 -0.55 4.08
C ILE A 30 -13.01 0.39 4.43
N GLY A 31 -14.23 -0.13 4.51
CA GLY A 31 -15.41 0.64 4.91
C GLY A 31 -15.38 1.09 6.38
N LYS A 32 -14.75 0.31 7.28
CA LYS A 32 -14.54 0.73 8.68
C LYS A 32 -13.40 1.75 8.76
N LEU A 33 -12.32 1.51 8.02
CA LEU A 33 -11.16 2.41 7.95
C LEU A 33 -11.55 3.80 7.45
N GLY A 34 -12.35 3.88 6.38
CA GLY A 34 -12.80 5.15 5.81
C GLY A 34 -13.70 6.01 6.71
N ARG A 35 -14.32 5.41 7.74
CA ARG A 35 -15.21 6.09 8.69
C ARG A 35 -14.48 6.66 9.91
N LEU A 36 -13.21 6.32 10.12
CA LEU A 36 -12.42 6.85 11.22
C LEU A 36 -12.05 8.32 10.96
N PRO A 37 -11.99 9.16 12.01
CA PRO A 37 -11.45 10.52 11.87
C PRO A 37 -10.02 10.45 11.33
N PHE A 38 -9.62 11.48 10.58
CA PHE A 38 -8.26 11.56 10.06
C PHE A 38 -7.26 11.49 11.21
N ALA A 39 -6.38 10.50 11.15
CA ALA A 39 -5.28 10.34 12.08
C ALA A 39 -4.00 10.14 11.28
N LEU A 40 -2.86 10.61 11.82
CA LEU A 40 -1.55 10.43 11.17
C LEU A 40 -1.24 8.94 10.92
N SER A 41 -1.79 8.04 11.75
CA SER A 41 -1.69 6.58 11.60
C SER A 41 -2.27 6.03 10.30
N TRP A 42 -3.06 6.79 9.54
CA TRP A 42 -3.51 6.39 8.20
C TRP A 42 -2.36 6.20 7.22
N TRP A 43 -1.21 6.87 7.43
CA TRP A 43 0.01 6.60 6.65
C TRP A 43 0.51 5.16 6.81
N ALA A 44 0.14 4.46 7.89
CA ALA A 44 0.48 3.05 8.05
C ALA A 44 -0.20 2.15 6.99
N LEU A 45 -1.28 2.60 6.34
CA LEU A 45 -1.95 1.86 5.26
C LEU A 45 -1.24 2.00 3.91
N SER A 46 -0.51 3.09 3.67
CA SER A 46 0.24 3.24 2.42
C SER A 46 1.41 2.24 2.35
N PHE A 47 2.01 1.88 3.50
CA PHE A 47 3.11 0.94 3.57
C PHE A 47 2.79 -0.47 3.02
N PRO A 48 1.75 -1.19 3.51
CA PRO A 48 1.42 -2.51 2.98
C PRO A 48 0.97 -2.47 1.52
N VAL A 49 0.22 -1.44 1.10
CA VAL A 49 -0.18 -1.28 -0.31
C VAL A 49 1.06 -1.09 -1.20
N ALA A 50 2.02 -0.26 -0.78
CA ALA A 50 3.27 -0.06 -1.48
C ALA A 50 4.10 -1.36 -1.55
N ALA A 51 4.17 -2.11 -0.45
CA ALA A 51 4.89 -3.37 -0.39
C ALA A 51 4.31 -4.40 -1.39
N VAL A 52 2.99 -4.55 -1.45
CA VAL A 52 2.34 -5.46 -2.40
C VAL A 52 2.52 -4.98 -3.84
N ALA A 53 2.40 -3.67 -4.11
CA ALA A 53 2.62 -3.11 -5.45
C ALA A 53 4.04 -3.41 -5.95
N VAL A 54 5.06 -3.11 -5.12
CA VAL A 54 6.47 -3.34 -5.46
C VAL A 54 6.75 -4.84 -5.64
N ALA A 55 6.25 -5.69 -4.75
CA ALA A 55 6.42 -7.14 -4.87
C ALA A 55 5.77 -7.70 -6.15
N SER A 56 4.59 -7.20 -6.52
CA SER A 56 3.88 -7.60 -7.74
C SER A 56 4.62 -7.17 -9.00
N LEU A 57 5.14 -5.93 -9.04
CA LEU A 57 5.92 -5.42 -10.16
C LEU A 57 7.25 -6.16 -10.33
N LEU A 58 7.99 -6.41 -9.23
CA LEU A 58 9.22 -7.21 -9.27
C LEU A 58 8.95 -8.65 -9.71
N PHE A 59 7.86 -9.25 -9.25
CA PHE A 59 7.49 -10.59 -9.69
C PHE A 59 7.14 -10.62 -11.19
N ALA A 60 6.42 -9.60 -11.69
CA ALA A 60 6.08 -9.47 -13.09
C ALA A 60 7.32 -9.32 -13.98
N ASP A 61 8.28 -8.49 -13.57
CA ASP A 61 9.55 -8.28 -14.27
C ASP A 61 10.38 -9.57 -14.39
N ARG A 62 10.42 -10.36 -13.32
CA ARG A 62 11.23 -11.60 -13.27
C ARG A 62 10.59 -12.81 -13.94
N VAL A 63 9.27 -12.92 -13.89
CA VAL A 63 8.53 -14.08 -14.42
C VAL A 63 7.90 -13.79 -15.79
N GLY A 64 7.89 -12.53 -16.23
CA GLY A 64 7.21 -12.10 -17.46
C GLY A 64 5.68 -12.14 -17.36
N SER A 65 5.12 -12.09 -16.14
CA SER A 65 3.68 -12.24 -15.93
C SER A 65 2.93 -10.90 -16.11
N VAL A 66 2.22 -10.78 -17.24
CA VAL A 66 1.40 -9.60 -17.57
C VAL A 66 0.29 -9.34 -16.53
N ALA A 67 -0.29 -10.39 -15.94
CA ALA A 67 -1.30 -10.25 -14.90
C ALA A 67 -0.77 -9.54 -13.65
N HIS A 68 0.44 -9.91 -13.20
CA HIS A 68 1.08 -9.30 -12.03
C HIS A 68 1.54 -7.87 -12.31
N LEU A 69 1.86 -7.55 -13.58
CA LEU A 69 2.19 -6.19 -14.02
C LEU A 69 0.97 -5.26 -13.86
N TRP A 70 -0.18 -5.64 -14.42
CA TRP A 70 -1.41 -4.86 -14.32
C TRP A 70 -1.87 -4.72 -12.87
N LEU A 71 -1.76 -5.79 -12.08
CA LEU A 71 -2.11 -5.76 -10.66
C LEU A 71 -1.17 -4.82 -9.88
N GLY A 72 0.14 -4.90 -10.11
CA GLY A 72 1.13 -4.01 -9.53
C GLY A 72 0.90 -2.53 -9.90
N LEU A 73 0.60 -2.25 -11.18
CA LEU A 73 0.27 -0.90 -11.65
C LEU A 73 -1.03 -0.37 -11.03
N GLY A 74 -2.05 -1.22 -10.92
CA GLY A 74 -3.32 -0.87 -10.25
C GLY A 74 -3.10 -0.52 -8.79
N LEU A 75 -2.31 -1.32 -8.06
CA LEU A 75 -1.95 -1.04 -6.67
C LEU A 75 -1.09 0.22 -6.53
N TRP A 76 -0.21 0.50 -7.48
CA TRP A 76 0.58 1.72 -7.50
C TRP A 76 -0.30 2.96 -7.74
N GLY A 77 -1.25 2.89 -8.66
CA GLY A 77 -2.24 3.94 -8.86
C GLY A 77 -3.11 4.17 -7.61
N LEU A 78 -3.55 3.09 -6.97
CA LEU A 78 -4.29 3.16 -5.70
C LEU A 78 -3.44 3.83 -4.59
N LEU A 79 -2.16 3.47 -4.49
CA LEU A 79 -1.23 4.08 -3.55
C LEU A 79 -1.12 5.60 -3.76
N LEU A 80 -1.03 6.06 -5.01
CA LEU A 80 -0.99 7.48 -5.33
C LEU A 80 -2.27 8.19 -4.88
N VAL A 81 -3.44 7.59 -5.11
CA VAL A 81 -4.73 8.14 -4.67
C VAL A 81 -4.79 8.23 -3.15
N ILE A 82 -4.36 7.18 -2.44
CA ILE A 82 -4.29 7.16 -0.98
C ILE A 82 -3.34 8.27 -0.50
N ALA A 83 -2.11 8.32 -1.03
CA ALA A 83 -1.10 9.29 -0.64
C ALA A 83 -1.56 10.74 -0.90
N ALA A 84 -2.14 11.03 -2.07
CA ALA A 84 -2.67 12.34 -2.41
C ALA A 84 -3.83 12.75 -1.48
N GLY A 85 -4.75 11.82 -1.20
CA GLY A 85 -5.87 12.05 -0.28
C GLY A 85 -5.41 12.33 1.15
N LEU A 86 -4.43 11.57 1.65
CA LEU A 86 -3.83 11.81 2.96
C LEU A 86 -3.08 13.13 2.99
N ALA A 87 -2.23 13.41 2.00
CA ALA A 87 -1.47 14.66 1.92
C ALA A 87 -2.40 15.87 1.88
N ALA A 88 -3.47 15.83 1.08
CA ALA A 88 -4.47 16.90 1.04
C ALA A 88 -5.14 17.10 2.41
N ARG A 89 -5.53 16.01 3.10
CA ARG A 89 -6.11 16.09 4.45
C ARG A 89 -5.12 16.61 5.49
N THR A 90 -3.86 16.19 5.43
CA THR A 90 -2.78 16.73 6.27
C THR A 90 -2.63 18.22 6.05
N LEU A 91 -2.52 18.67 4.79
CA LEU A 91 -2.39 20.09 4.44
C LEU A 91 -3.59 20.92 4.90
N VAL A 92 -4.82 20.39 4.77
CA VAL A 92 -6.03 21.05 5.27
C VAL A 92 -6.03 21.14 6.80
N ALA A 93 -5.63 20.09 7.51
CA ALA A 93 -5.52 20.09 8.98
C ALA A 93 -4.43 21.05 9.47
N VAL A 94 -3.31 21.17 8.75
CA VAL A 94 -2.27 22.17 9.00
C VAL A 94 -2.83 23.58 8.78
N ALA A 95 -3.51 23.82 7.66
CA ALA A 95 -4.09 25.12 7.32
C ALA A 95 -5.19 25.56 8.31
N ARG A 96 -5.90 24.61 8.93
CA ARG A 96 -6.89 24.86 10.00
C ARG A 96 -6.27 25.06 11.38
N GLY A 97 -4.95 24.91 11.52
CA GLY A 97 -4.24 25.13 12.78
C GLY A 97 -4.51 24.07 13.86
N GLU A 98 -5.02 22.90 13.48
CA GLU A 98 -5.38 21.82 14.44
C GLU A 98 -4.17 20.95 14.84
N ILE A 99 -3.04 21.06 14.13
CA ILE A 99 -1.84 20.23 14.35
C ILE A 99 -0.82 20.91 15.30
N CYS A 100 -0.91 22.22 15.50
CA CYS A 100 0.00 23.00 16.34
C CYS A 100 -0.68 23.58 17.58
N LYS A 101 -1.65 22.86 18.17
CA LYS A 101 -2.03 23.12 19.56
C LYS A 101 -1.14 22.29 20.47
N PRO A 102 -0.27 22.90 21.29
CA PRO A 102 0.34 22.16 22.37
C PRO A 102 -0.79 21.64 23.27
N GLU A 103 -0.66 20.39 23.67
CA GLU A 103 -1.41 19.80 24.77
C GLU A 103 -1.26 20.60 26.08
#